data_AF-A0AAD5U433-F1
#
_entry.id   AF-A0AAD5U433-F1
#
_cell.length_a   1.000
_cell.length_b   1.000
_cell.length_c   1.000
_cell.angle_alpha   90.00
_cell.angle_beta   90.00
_cell.angle_gamma   90.00
#
_symmetry.space_group_name_H-M   'P 1'
#
loop_
_entity.id
_entity.type
_entity.pdbx_description
1 polymer ?
#
loop_
_entity_poly.entity_id
_entity_poly.type
_entity_poly.pdbx_seq_one_letter_code
_entity_poly.pdbx_strand_id
1 'polypeptide(L)'
;MCAYCHLTLVLPTYYPEVTFGYISHLLFSIYLLICIAFHYFKAVRTSPGNVDINWSDGVLKSHNLHQLSSVELKELAAQKKLPFAFCKKCVKPKPYRAHHCSVCNKCVLKMDHHCPWINNCVGHHNHRYFFLFLCNLLAACAYYFFNSIYFAKTMYLRKASLIRGQPASSLPESNDFIFFFSFLLAAAIGLAIAGLASWHAFVIVTGQNTIEFYNNQYNKKIFASRGEVKFEQFCSLSTTVP
;
A
#
# COMPACT_ATOMS: atom_id res chain seq x y z
N MET A 1 -12.65 -9.82 -13.07
CA MET A 1 -13.51 -11.01 -12.81
C MET A 1 -14.56 -10.75 -11.74
N CYS A 2 -14.19 -10.39 -10.49
CA CYS A 2 -15.19 -10.15 -9.42
C CYS A 2 -16.22 -9.07 -9.77
N ALA A 3 -15.80 -7.95 -10.38
CA ALA A 3 -16.74 -6.91 -10.85
C ALA A 3 -17.72 -7.43 -11.91
N TYR A 4 -17.24 -8.23 -12.87
CA TYR A 4 -18.11 -8.88 -13.86
C TYR A 4 -19.11 -9.83 -13.19
N CYS A 5 -18.64 -10.70 -12.30
CA CYS A 5 -19.50 -11.61 -11.54
C CYS A 5 -20.54 -10.84 -10.71
N HIS A 6 -20.16 -9.70 -10.11
CA HIS A 6 -21.08 -8.86 -9.36
C HIS A 6 -22.22 -8.33 -10.23
N LEU A 7 -21.88 -7.72 -11.36
CA LEU A 7 -22.84 -7.05 -12.23
C LEU A 7 -23.73 -8.02 -13.01
N THR A 8 -23.21 -9.20 -13.38
CA THR A 8 -23.92 -10.14 -14.27
C THR A 8 -24.60 -11.30 -13.55
N LEU A 9 -24.12 -11.69 -12.36
CA LEU A 9 -24.67 -12.85 -11.62
C LEU A 9 -25.29 -12.42 -10.30
N VAL A 10 -24.56 -11.64 -9.50
CA VAL A 10 -24.98 -11.31 -8.13
C VAL A 10 -26.13 -10.30 -8.15
N LEU A 11 -25.96 -9.12 -8.74
CA LEU A 11 -26.98 -8.06 -8.70
C LEU A 11 -28.34 -8.44 -9.32
N PRO A 12 -28.39 -9.10 -10.50
CA PRO A 12 -29.68 -9.50 -11.09
C PRO A 12 -30.48 -10.49 -10.22
N THR A 13 -29.81 -11.21 -9.31
CA THR A 13 -30.48 -12.14 -8.40
C THR A 13 -31.23 -11.42 -7.27
N TYR A 14 -30.77 -10.23 -6.87
CA TYR A 14 -31.48 -9.40 -5.89
C TYR A 14 -32.55 -8.54 -6.55
N TYR A 15 -32.26 -8.06 -7.75
CA TYR A 15 -33.07 -7.10 -8.46
C TYR A 15 -33.30 -7.61 -9.89
N PRO A 16 -34.34 -8.43 -10.11
CA PRO A 16 -34.68 -8.93 -11.44
C PRO A 16 -35.12 -7.81 -12.39
N GLU A 17 -35.55 -6.67 -11.83
CA GLU A 17 -35.91 -5.46 -12.56
C GLU A 17 -35.03 -4.28 -12.14
N VAL A 18 -34.97 -3.24 -12.98
CA VAL A 18 -34.21 -2.02 -12.72
C VAL A 18 -34.93 -1.19 -11.65
N THR A 19 -34.62 -1.49 -10.39
CA THR A 19 -35.13 -0.75 -9.23
C THR A 19 -34.13 0.30 -8.74
N PHE A 20 -34.57 1.18 -7.83
CA PHE A 20 -33.68 2.11 -7.14
C PHE A 20 -32.50 1.40 -6.44
N GLY A 21 -32.74 0.21 -5.86
CA GLY A 21 -31.70 -0.61 -5.25
C GLY A 21 -30.66 -1.07 -6.28
N TYR A 22 -31.10 -1.58 -7.43
CA TYR A 22 -30.20 -1.94 -8.53
C TYR A 22 -29.30 -0.78 -8.97
N ILE A 23 -29.91 0.39 -9.22
CA ILE A 23 -29.19 1.60 -9.66
C ILE A 23 -28.19 2.03 -8.59
N SER A 24 -28.57 2.01 -7.31
CA SER A 24 -27.70 2.39 -6.20
C SER A 24 -26.47 1.49 -6.10
N HIS A 25 -26.65 0.17 -6.18
CA HIS A 25 -25.55 -0.80 -6.18
C HIS A 25 -24.64 -0.66 -7.41
N LEU A 26 -25.22 -0.40 -8.59
CA LEU A 26 -24.48 -0.15 -9.82
C LEU A 26 -23.60 1.10 -9.70
N LEU A 27 -24.17 2.22 -9.26
CA LEU A 27 -23.44 3.48 -9.09
C LEU A 27 -22.33 3.35 -8.04
N PHE A 28 -22.60 2.68 -6.92
CA PHE A 28 -21.59 2.42 -5.89
C PHE A 28 -20.45 1.53 -6.41
N SER A 29 -20.77 0.50 -7.19
CA SER A 29 -19.77 -0.37 -7.84
C SER A 29 -18.87 0.42 -8.80
N ILE A 30 -19.47 1.28 -9.62
CA ILE A 30 -18.75 2.16 -10.55
C ILE A 30 -17.86 3.13 -9.77
N TYR A 31 -18.37 3.75 -8.71
CA TYR A 31 -17.61 4.64 -7.84
C TYR A 31 -16.36 3.95 -7.25
N LEU A 32 -16.52 2.74 -6.70
CA LEU A 32 -15.38 1.98 -6.16
C LEU A 32 -14.34 1.67 -7.24
N LEU A 33 -14.77 1.27 -8.45
CA LEU A 33 -13.87 1.01 -9.57
C LEU A 33 -13.09 2.26 -9.98
N ILE A 34 -13.76 3.42 -10.04
CA ILE A 34 -13.11 4.71 -10.33
C ILE A 34 -12.09 5.05 -9.24
N CYS A 35 -12.46 4.92 -7.97
CA CYS A 35 -11.55 5.17 -6.85
C CYS A 35 -10.33 4.25 -6.88
N ILE A 36 -10.50 2.96 -7.13
CA ILE A 36 -9.39 2.00 -7.26
C ILE A 36 -8.48 2.41 -8.41
N ALA A 37 -9.04 2.66 -9.60
CA ALA A 37 -8.27 3.02 -10.78
C ALA A 37 -7.49 4.32 -10.58
N PHE A 38 -8.14 5.35 -10.02
CA PHE A 38 -7.52 6.63 -9.73
C PHE A 38 -6.35 6.50 -8.74
N HIS A 39 -6.57 5.86 -7.59
CA HIS A 39 -5.54 5.74 -6.57
C HIS A 39 -4.40 4.82 -7.00
N TYR A 40 -4.69 3.74 -7.74
CA TYR A 40 -3.68 2.90 -8.37
C TYR A 40 -2.83 3.71 -9.35
N PHE A 41 -3.47 4.43 -10.29
CA PHE A 41 -2.78 5.29 -11.25
C PHE A 41 -1.90 6.33 -10.55
N LYS A 42 -2.41 6.99 -9.51
CA LYS A 42 -1.64 7.96 -8.73
C LYS A 42 -0.50 7.31 -7.96
N ALA A 43 -0.66 6.10 -7.40
CA ALA A 43 0.42 5.39 -6.72
C ALA A 43 1.55 5.02 -7.69
N VAL A 44 1.21 4.55 -8.90
CA VAL A 44 2.15 4.17 -9.96
C VAL A 44 2.88 5.39 -10.52
N ARG A 45 2.13 6.42 -10.95
CA ARG A 45 2.68 7.53 -11.74
C ARG A 45 3.27 8.66 -10.91
N THR A 46 2.84 8.82 -9.65
CA THR A 46 3.42 9.87 -8.80
C THR A 46 4.81 9.44 -8.39
N SER A 47 5.82 10.29 -8.68
CA SER A 47 7.18 10.09 -8.18
C SER A 47 7.12 9.90 -6.66
N PRO A 48 7.81 8.91 -6.08
CA PRO A 48 7.79 8.67 -4.63
C PRO A 48 8.49 9.77 -3.83
N GLY A 49 9.14 10.72 -4.51
CA GLY A 49 10.01 11.73 -3.93
C GLY A 49 11.47 11.31 -4.04
N ASN A 50 12.30 12.15 -4.64
CA ASN A 50 13.74 11.92 -4.76
C ASN A 50 14.49 12.96 -3.94
N VAL A 51 15.68 12.62 -3.45
CA VAL A 51 16.57 13.60 -2.82
C VAL A 51 17.10 14.55 -3.88
N ASP A 52 16.72 15.83 -3.77
CA ASP A 52 17.18 16.92 -4.63
C ASP A 52 18.70 17.08 -4.56
N ILE A 53 19.32 17.33 -5.71
CA ILE A 53 20.75 17.59 -5.82
C ILE A 53 21.11 18.92 -5.18
N ASN A 54 20.29 19.97 -5.36
CA ASN A 54 20.55 21.28 -4.77
C ASN A 54 20.52 21.23 -3.24
N TRP A 55 19.61 20.43 -2.67
CA TRP A 55 19.60 20.16 -1.23
C TRP A 55 20.87 19.44 -0.78
N SER A 56 21.30 18.43 -1.54
CA SER A 56 22.50 17.65 -1.23
C SER A 56 23.76 18.52 -1.26
N ASP A 57 23.89 19.36 -2.29
CA ASP A 57 25.02 20.28 -2.47
C ASP A 57 25.00 21.40 -1.42
N GLY A 58 23.82 21.89 -1.06
CA GLY A 58 23.63 22.83 0.04
C GLY A 58 24.15 22.28 1.38
N VAL A 59 23.84 21.02 1.70
CA VAL A 59 24.34 20.35 2.92
C VAL A 59 25.87 20.18 2.89
N LEU A 60 26.46 19.86 1.72
CA LEU A 60 27.91 19.78 1.59
C LEU A 60 28.56 21.16 1.76
N LYS A 61 27.99 22.19 1.15
CA LYS A 61 28.48 23.57 1.23
C LYS A 61 28.41 24.11 2.66
N SER A 62 27.32 23.85 3.39
CA SER A 62 27.15 24.33 4.77
C SER A 62 28.18 23.73 5.74
N HIS A 63 28.79 22.60 5.40
CA HIS A 63 29.83 21.94 6.19
C HIS A 63 31.23 22.07 5.56
N ASN A 64 31.42 22.91 4.54
CA ASN A 64 32.68 23.08 3.81
C ASN A 64 33.21 21.78 3.16
N LEU A 65 32.33 20.84 2.80
CA LEU A 65 32.69 19.54 2.19
C LEU A 65 32.46 19.48 0.67
N HIS A 66 31.99 20.57 0.04
CA HIS A 66 31.62 20.59 -1.38
C HIS A 66 32.78 20.39 -2.37
N GLN A 67 34.02 20.62 -1.93
CA GLN A 67 35.23 20.43 -2.76
C GLN A 67 35.81 19.03 -2.68
N LEU A 68 35.35 18.22 -1.72
CA LEU A 68 35.86 16.87 -1.53
C LEU A 68 35.41 15.97 -2.69
N SER A 69 36.33 15.11 -3.13
CA SER A 69 36.05 14.09 -4.11
C SER A 69 35.05 13.05 -3.58
N SER A 70 34.43 12.34 -4.51
CA SER A 70 33.54 11.22 -4.21
C SER A 70 34.19 10.12 -3.35
N VAL A 71 35.52 9.97 -3.42
CA VAL A 71 36.30 8.99 -2.66
C VAL A 71 36.46 9.47 -1.21
N GLU A 72 36.92 10.70 -1.02
CA GLU A 72 37.09 11.31 0.31
C GLU A 72 35.76 11.33 1.08
N LEU A 73 34.66 11.69 0.42
CA LEU A 73 33.33 11.67 1.04
C LEU A 73 32.92 10.26 1.49
N LYS A 74 33.24 9.22 0.71
CA LYS A 74 32.96 7.83 1.09
C LYS A 74 33.81 7.39 2.27
N GLU A 75 35.07 7.78 2.34
CA GLU A 75 35.97 7.47 3.45
C GLU A 75 35.50 8.12 4.75
N LEU A 76 35.15 9.41 4.70
CA LEU A 76 34.56 10.12 5.85
C LEU A 76 33.26 9.47 6.31
N ALA A 77 32.40 9.05 5.37
CA ALA A 77 31.17 8.32 5.68
C ALA A 77 31.45 6.95 6.33
N ALA A 78 32.47 6.23 5.87
CA ALA A 78 32.87 4.94 6.44
C ALA A 78 33.41 5.08 7.86
N GLN A 79 34.16 6.16 8.12
CA GLN A 79 34.68 6.51 9.44
C GLN A 79 33.63 7.18 10.36
N LYS A 80 32.38 7.33 9.90
CA LYS A 80 31.29 8.05 10.61
C LYS A 80 31.68 9.48 11.02
N LYS A 81 32.52 10.16 10.24
CA LYS A 81 32.96 11.54 10.49
C LYS A 81 32.05 12.60 9.87
N LEU A 82 31.05 12.19 9.08
CA LEU A 82 30.09 13.11 8.50
C LEU A 82 29.01 13.49 9.53
N PRO A 83 28.65 14.79 9.65
CA PRO A 83 27.65 15.27 10.60
C PRO A 83 26.19 15.00 10.14
N PHE A 84 26.01 14.31 9.02
CA PHE A 84 24.71 14.01 8.42
C PHE A 84 24.66 12.58 7.90
N ALA A 85 23.44 12.09 7.65
CA ALA A 85 23.25 10.80 7.02
C ALA A 85 23.72 10.84 5.56
N PHE A 86 24.48 9.82 5.15
CA PHE A 86 25.09 9.74 3.82
C PHE A 86 24.68 8.47 3.08
N CYS A 87 24.43 8.58 1.77
CA CYS A 87 24.20 7.42 0.92
C CYS A 87 25.49 7.01 0.21
N LYS A 88 26.05 5.84 0.55
CA LYS A 88 27.27 5.32 -0.08
C LYS A 88 27.11 4.99 -1.57
N LYS A 89 25.90 4.60 -1.99
CA LYS A 89 25.60 4.25 -3.39
C LYS A 89 25.43 5.48 -4.29
N CYS A 90 24.66 6.48 -3.82
CA CYS A 90 24.47 7.74 -4.54
C CYS A 90 25.59 8.76 -4.31
N VAL A 91 26.48 8.52 -3.34
CA VAL A 91 27.58 9.40 -2.94
C VAL A 91 27.13 10.82 -2.61
N LYS A 92 26.06 10.94 -1.82
CA LYS A 92 25.52 12.24 -1.43
C LYS A 92 24.85 12.20 -0.06
N PRO A 93 24.76 13.36 0.62
CA PRO A 93 23.91 13.50 1.81
C PRO A 93 22.48 13.02 1.52
N LYS A 94 21.81 12.50 2.53
CA LYS A 94 20.40 12.13 2.44
C LYS A 94 19.60 12.72 3.60
N PRO A 95 18.40 13.25 3.36
CA PRO A 95 17.55 13.78 4.44
C PRO A 95 17.15 12.69 5.42
N TYR A 96 16.62 13.13 6.56
CA TYR A 96 15.98 12.22 7.52
C TYR A 96 14.90 11.37 6.84
N ARG A 97 14.79 10.09 7.23
CA ARG A 97 13.87 9.08 6.67
C ARG A 97 14.07 8.76 5.18
N ALA A 98 15.12 9.29 4.53
CA ALA A 98 15.44 8.92 3.15
C ALA A 98 16.29 7.64 3.10
N HIS A 99 15.94 6.73 2.18
CA HIS A 99 16.66 5.47 1.98
C HIS A 99 16.92 5.24 0.50
N HIS A 100 18.01 4.52 0.20
CA HIS A 100 18.35 4.16 -1.17
C HIS A 100 17.62 2.88 -1.55
N CYS A 101 16.81 2.94 -2.60
CA CYS A 101 16.24 1.76 -3.23
C CYS A 101 17.19 1.26 -4.31
N SER A 102 17.68 0.03 -4.20
CA SER A 102 18.53 -0.59 -5.21
C SER A 102 17.79 -0.86 -6.52
N VAL A 103 16.49 -1.17 -6.45
CA VAL A 103 15.66 -1.43 -7.64
C VAL A 103 15.46 -0.16 -8.46
N CYS A 104 15.11 0.94 -7.79
CA CYS A 104 14.94 2.25 -8.44
C CYS A 104 16.26 3.01 -8.65
N ASN A 105 17.38 2.46 -8.17
CA ASN A 105 18.72 3.06 -8.16
C ASN A 105 18.78 4.53 -7.72
N LYS A 106 18.03 4.88 -6.66
CA LYS A 106 17.93 6.27 -6.18
C LYS A 106 17.56 6.35 -4.71
N CYS A 107 17.88 7.49 -4.09
CA CYS A 107 17.38 7.81 -2.75
C CYS A 107 15.94 8.33 -2.82
N VAL A 108 15.05 7.66 -2.08
CA VAL A 108 13.63 7.97 -2.00
C VAL A 108 13.34 8.67 -0.67
N LEU A 109 12.61 9.79 -0.72
CA LEU A 109 12.19 10.55 0.47
C LEU A 109 11.15 9.76 1.26
N LYS A 110 11.27 9.73 2.59
CA LYS A 110 10.39 8.98 3.52
C LYS A 110 10.05 7.60 2.95
N MET A 111 11.08 6.88 2.49
CA MET A 111 10.91 5.60 1.80
C MET A 111 10.27 4.59 2.75
N ASP A 112 9.22 3.92 2.28
CA ASP A 112 8.64 2.80 2.99
C ASP A 112 9.16 1.48 2.41
N HIS A 113 8.83 1.19 1.15
CA HIS A 113 9.33 0.01 0.43
C HIS A 113 9.32 0.21 -1.08
N HIS A 114 9.95 -0.72 -1.81
CA HIS A 114 9.73 -0.87 -3.25
C HIS A 114 8.61 -1.88 -3.47
N CYS A 115 7.56 -1.50 -4.20
CA CYS A 115 6.39 -2.35 -4.40
C CYS A 115 6.35 -2.83 -5.87
N PRO A 116 6.56 -4.14 -6.12
CA PRO A 116 6.51 -4.69 -7.47
C PRO A 116 5.15 -4.49 -8.16
N TRP A 117 4.06 -4.50 -7.39
CA TRP A 117 2.68 -4.41 -7.90
C TRP A 117 2.32 -3.06 -8.53
N ILE A 118 3.02 -2.00 -8.13
CA ILE A 118 2.90 -0.67 -8.75
C ILE A 118 4.14 -0.30 -9.57
N ASN A 119 5.13 -1.20 -9.65
CA ASN A 119 6.44 -0.98 -10.26
C ASN A 119 7.07 0.37 -9.87
N ASN A 120 6.98 0.72 -8.59
CA ASN A 120 7.43 1.99 -8.06
C ASN A 120 7.74 1.86 -6.56
N CYS A 121 8.53 2.78 -6.02
CA CYS A 121 8.64 2.90 -4.57
C CYS A 121 7.38 3.52 -3.98
N VAL A 122 7.08 3.16 -2.74
CA VAL A 122 6.17 3.90 -1.86
C VAL A 122 7.03 4.82 -1.01
N GLY A 123 6.82 6.12 -1.14
CA GLY A 123 7.60 7.17 -0.48
C GLY A 123 6.75 8.41 -0.18
N HIS A 124 7.41 9.51 0.16
CA HIS A 124 6.77 10.72 0.69
C HIS A 124 5.56 11.22 -0.13
N HIS A 125 5.69 11.31 -1.45
CA HIS A 125 4.65 11.94 -2.28
C HIS A 125 3.52 10.99 -2.71
N ASN A 126 3.74 9.67 -2.70
CA ASN A 126 2.76 8.71 -3.19
C ASN A 126 2.22 7.73 -2.13
N HIS A 127 2.73 7.76 -0.90
CA HIS A 127 2.26 6.89 0.18
C HIS A 127 0.75 7.04 0.45
N ARG A 128 0.21 8.27 0.40
CA ARG A 128 -1.24 8.50 0.55
C ARG A 128 -2.07 7.79 -0.51
N TYR A 129 -1.59 7.79 -1.76
CA TYR A 129 -2.31 7.17 -2.87
C TYR A 129 -2.25 5.65 -2.77
N PHE A 130 -1.09 5.12 -2.39
CA PHE A 130 -0.93 3.69 -2.13
C PHE A 130 -1.86 3.20 -1.01
N PHE A 131 -1.92 3.92 0.12
CA PHE A 131 -2.79 3.54 1.23
C PHE A 131 -4.27 3.60 0.85
N LEU A 132 -4.72 4.68 0.19
CA LEU A 132 -6.10 4.79 -0.29
C LEU A 132 -6.44 3.74 -1.35
N PHE A 133 -5.49 3.34 -2.20
CA PHE A 133 -5.67 2.20 -3.10
C PHE A 133 -5.96 0.90 -2.33
N LEU A 134 -5.20 0.60 -1.28
CA LEU A 134 -5.47 -0.57 -0.43
C LEU A 134 -6.83 -0.51 0.24
N CYS A 135 -7.22 0.65 0.81
CA CYS A 135 -8.52 0.82 1.45
C CYS A 135 -9.69 0.63 0.47
N ASN A 136 -9.60 1.20 -0.74
CA ASN A 136 -10.64 1.04 -1.76
C ASN A 136 -10.71 -0.41 -2.28
N LEU A 137 -9.56 -1.08 -2.44
CA LEU A 137 -9.51 -2.48 -2.84
C LEU A 137 -10.10 -3.40 -1.77
N LEU A 138 -9.81 -3.15 -0.49
CA LEU A 138 -10.41 -3.86 0.63
C LEU A 138 -11.92 -3.64 0.69
N ALA A 139 -12.39 -2.40 0.54
CA ALA A 139 -13.80 -2.06 0.49
C ALA A 139 -14.53 -2.79 -0.65
N ALA A 140 -13.93 -2.86 -1.84
CA ALA A 140 -14.50 -3.60 -2.96
C ALA A 140 -14.53 -5.12 -2.73
N CYS A 141 -13.48 -5.70 -2.12
CA CYS A 141 -13.46 -7.12 -1.76
C CYS A 141 -14.55 -7.44 -0.72
N ALA A 142 -14.66 -6.63 0.33
CA ALA A 142 -15.68 -6.79 1.37
C ALA A 142 -17.09 -6.63 0.77
N TYR A 143 -17.32 -5.57 -0.01
CA TYR A 143 -18.59 -5.33 -0.67
C TYR A 143 -19.01 -6.52 -1.56
N TYR A 144 -18.11 -7.01 -2.40
CA TYR A 144 -18.39 -8.18 -3.23
C TYR A 144 -18.65 -9.44 -2.38
N PHE A 145 -17.85 -9.69 -1.33
CA PHE A 145 -18.00 -10.85 -0.46
C PHE A 145 -19.37 -10.88 0.23
N PHE A 146 -19.81 -9.77 0.83
CA PHE A 146 -21.10 -9.69 1.51
C PHE A 146 -22.29 -9.83 0.54
N ASN A 147 -22.24 -9.20 -0.63
CA ASN A 147 -23.25 -9.40 -1.67
C ASN A 147 -23.22 -10.83 -2.25
N SER A 148 -22.09 -11.52 -2.19
CA SER A 148 -21.97 -12.90 -2.67
C SER A 148 -22.51 -13.94 -1.68
N ILE A 149 -22.53 -13.66 -0.38
CA ILE A 149 -23.05 -14.60 0.63
C ILE A 149 -24.52 -14.92 0.38
N TYR A 150 -25.34 -13.91 0.10
CA TYR A 150 -26.76 -14.15 -0.13
C TYR A 150 -27.02 -14.77 -1.51
N PHE A 151 -26.23 -14.44 -2.53
CA PHE A 151 -26.26 -15.19 -3.80
C PHE A 151 -25.86 -16.67 -3.61
N ALA A 152 -24.86 -16.97 -2.76
CA ALA A 152 -24.51 -18.35 -2.42
C ALA A 152 -25.67 -19.09 -1.73
N LYS A 153 -26.44 -18.40 -0.88
CA LYS A 153 -27.65 -18.95 -0.25
C LYS A 153 -28.73 -19.28 -1.28
N THR A 154 -29.00 -18.40 -2.24
CA THR A 154 -29.99 -18.67 -3.29
C THR A 154 -29.56 -19.84 -4.19
N MET A 155 -28.28 -19.94 -4.51
CA MET A 155 -27.72 -21.11 -5.22
C MET A 155 -27.87 -22.43 -4.45
N TYR A 156 -27.61 -22.43 -3.14
CA TYR A 156 -27.80 -23.61 -2.29
C TYR A 156 -29.27 -24.07 -2.29
N LEU A 157 -30.20 -23.13 -2.10
CA LEU A 157 -31.64 -23.42 -2.13
C LEU A 157 -32.09 -23.95 -3.48
N ARG A 158 -31.55 -23.42 -4.59
CA ARG A 158 -31.80 -23.94 -5.94
C ARG A 158 -31.36 -25.39 -6.07
N LYS A 159 -30.12 -25.72 -5.69
CA LYS A 159 -29.61 -27.11 -5.75
C LYS A 159 -30.46 -28.04 -4.89
N ALA A 160 -30.89 -27.61 -3.71
CA ALA A 160 -31.80 -28.37 -2.86
C ALA A 160 -33.18 -28.60 -3.50
N SER A 161 -33.71 -27.65 -4.26
CA SER A 161 -34.97 -27.80 -5.01
C SER A 161 -34.83 -28.76 -6.21
N LEU A 162 -33.69 -28.75 -6.90
CA LEU A 162 -33.37 -29.73 -7.95
C LEU A 162 -33.29 -31.15 -7.38
N ILE A 163 -32.61 -31.35 -6.25
CA ILE A 163 -32.53 -32.65 -5.56
C ILE A 163 -33.93 -33.13 -5.14
N ARG A 164 -34.85 -32.21 -4.83
CA ARG A 164 -36.26 -32.50 -4.52
C ARG A 164 -37.14 -32.74 -5.76
N GLY A 165 -36.56 -32.84 -6.96
CA GLY A 165 -37.27 -33.22 -8.18
C GLY A 165 -37.91 -32.07 -8.97
N GLN A 166 -37.58 -30.80 -8.68
CA GLN A 166 -38.04 -29.70 -9.52
C GLN A 166 -37.32 -29.71 -10.89
N PRO A 167 -38.03 -29.44 -12.00
CA PRO A 167 -37.43 -29.46 -13.34
C PRO A 167 -36.40 -28.34 -13.50
N ALA A 168 -35.21 -28.66 -14.04
CA ALA A 168 -34.12 -27.70 -14.18
C ALA A 168 -34.46 -26.50 -15.11
N SER A 169 -35.41 -26.69 -16.03
CA SER A 169 -35.88 -25.67 -16.97
C SER A 169 -36.63 -24.50 -16.32
N SER A 170 -37.10 -24.64 -15.07
CA SER A 170 -37.75 -23.56 -14.33
C SER A 170 -36.77 -22.66 -13.57
N LEU A 171 -35.47 -22.93 -13.65
CA LEU A 171 -34.44 -22.25 -12.86
C LEU A 171 -33.43 -21.52 -13.79
N PRO A 172 -33.10 -20.24 -13.54
CA PRO A 172 -32.22 -19.44 -14.41
C PRO A 172 -30.82 -20.06 -14.56
N GLU A 173 -30.20 -20.16 -15.74
CA GLU A 173 -28.83 -20.68 -15.84
C GLU A 173 -27.84 -19.93 -14.93
N SER A 174 -26.97 -20.66 -14.21
CA SER A 174 -25.96 -20.06 -13.33
C SER A 174 -24.55 -20.48 -13.70
N ASN A 175 -23.65 -19.49 -13.80
CA ASN A 175 -22.22 -19.71 -14.01
C ASN A 175 -21.51 -20.05 -12.68
N ASP A 176 -21.84 -21.21 -12.11
CA ASP A 176 -21.38 -21.68 -10.80
C ASP A 176 -19.85 -21.56 -10.64
N PHE A 177 -19.10 -22.01 -11.65
CA PHE A 177 -17.64 -21.97 -11.65
C PHE A 177 -17.08 -20.55 -11.51
N ILE A 178 -17.59 -19.62 -12.33
CA ILE A 178 -17.15 -18.21 -12.31
C ILE A 178 -17.43 -17.58 -10.95
N PHE A 179 -18.59 -17.90 -10.36
CA PHE A 179 -18.95 -17.42 -9.04
C PHE A 179 -18.01 -17.95 -7.96
N PHE A 180 -17.85 -19.28 -7.84
CA PHE A 180 -16.99 -19.87 -6.80
C PHE A 180 -15.55 -19.40 -6.91
N PHE A 181 -15.00 -19.34 -8.12
CA PHE A 181 -13.66 -18.81 -8.35
C PHE A 181 -13.56 -17.34 -7.92
N SER A 182 -14.51 -16.49 -8.31
CA SER A 182 -14.52 -15.07 -7.95
C SER A 182 -14.68 -14.85 -6.45
N PHE A 183 -15.51 -15.66 -5.79
CA PHE A 183 -15.72 -15.63 -4.33
C PHE A 183 -14.45 -15.99 -3.56
N LEU A 184 -13.82 -17.11 -3.92
CA LEU A 184 -12.55 -17.53 -3.32
C LEU A 184 -11.44 -16.52 -3.56
N LEU A 185 -11.36 -15.98 -4.77
CA LEU A 185 -10.39 -14.94 -5.12
C LEU A 185 -10.60 -13.67 -4.28
N ALA A 186 -11.84 -13.22 -4.12
CA ALA A 186 -12.16 -12.04 -3.31
C ALA A 186 -11.87 -12.25 -1.82
N ALA A 187 -12.13 -13.44 -1.28
CA ALA A 187 -11.80 -13.78 0.10
C ALA A 187 -10.28 -13.82 0.32
N ALA A 188 -9.54 -14.51 -0.55
CA ALA A 188 -8.09 -14.63 -0.45
C ALA A 188 -7.37 -13.28 -0.61
N ILE A 189 -7.71 -12.51 -1.65
CA ILE A 189 -7.16 -11.16 -1.85
C ILE A 189 -7.61 -10.24 -0.73
N GLY A 190 -8.88 -10.29 -0.34
CA GLY A 190 -9.43 -9.46 0.74
C GLY A 190 -8.66 -9.63 2.06
N LEU A 191 -8.36 -10.86 2.46
CA LEU A 191 -7.56 -11.15 3.66
C LEU A 191 -6.12 -10.62 3.54
N ALA A 192 -5.46 -10.85 2.40
CA ALA A 192 -4.10 -10.37 2.19
C ALA A 192 -4.03 -8.82 2.22
N ILE A 193 -4.97 -8.16 1.53
CA ILE A 193 -5.05 -6.70 1.50
C ILE A 193 -5.46 -6.13 2.87
N ALA A 194 -6.32 -6.82 3.62
CA ALA A 194 -6.66 -6.42 4.99
C ALA A 194 -5.43 -6.41 5.90
N GLY A 195 -4.60 -7.47 5.85
CA GLY A 195 -3.35 -7.53 6.61
C GLY A 195 -2.39 -6.39 6.24
N LEU A 196 -2.19 -6.16 4.94
CA LEU A 196 -1.32 -5.08 4.46
C LEU A 196 -1.87 -3.68 4.82
N ALA A 197 -3.17 -3.43 4.63
CA ALA A 197 -3.81 -2.17 4.99
C ALA A 197 -3.72 -1.90 6.49
N SER A 198 -3.90 -2.94 7.32
CA SER A 198 -3.79 -2.83 8.78
C SER A 198 -2.37 -2.50 9.22
N TRP A 199 -1.36 -3.13 8.60
CA TRP A 199 0.05 -2.78 8.81
C TRP A 199 0.32 -1.31 8.47
N HIS A 200 -0.11 -0.85 7.29
CA HIS A 200 0.08 0.55 6.88
C HIS A 200 -0.67 1.53 7.79
N ALA A 201 -1.89 1.20 8.23
CA ALA A 201 -2.64 2.00 9.19
C ALA A 201 -1.88 2.12 10.52
N PHE A 202 -1.33 1.01 11.04
CA PHE A 202 -0.52 1.01 12.25
C PHE A 202 0.71 1.92 12.16
N VAL A 203 1.51 1.80 11.09
CA VAL A 203 2.71 2.65 10.95
C VAL A 203 2.35 4.13 10.74
N ILE A 204 1.26 4.43 10.04
CA ILE A 204 0.75 5.79 9.86
C ILE A 204 0.32 6.40 11.20
N VAL A 205 -0.50 5.68 11.98
CA VAL A 205 -1.02 6.15 13.28
C VAL A 205 0.11 6.33 14.30
N THR A 206 1.12 5.47 14.26
CA THR A 206 2.32 5.59 15.11
C THR A 206 3.37 6.56 14.56
N GLY A 207 3.08 7.26 13.46
CA GLY A 207 3.96 8.28 12.90
C GLY A 207 5.29 7.79 12.34
N GLN A 208 5.43 6.48 12.08
CA GLN A 208 6.64 5.83 11.57
C GLN A 208 6.44 5.27 10.15
N ASN A 209 7.53 4.85 9.50
CA ASN A 209 7.46 4.02 8.29
C ASN A 209 7.96 2.60 8.62
N THR A 210 7.78 1.65 7.70
CA THR A 210 8.17 0.25 7.87
C THR A 210 9.65 0.11 8.22
N ILE A 211 10.53 0.88 7.57
CA ILE A 211 11.97 0.85 7.82
C ILE A 211 12.30 1.32 9.25
N GLU A 212 11.66 2.38 9.71
CA GLU A 212 11.84 2.92 11.05
C GLU A 212 11.31 1.99 12.13
N PHE A 213 10.18 1.34 11.91
CA PHE A 213 9.67 0.35 12.85
C PHE A 213 10.73 -0.73 13.12
N TYR A 214 11.32 -1.31 12.07
CA TYR A 214 12.36 -2.33 12.23
C TYR A 214 13.64 -1.77 12.86
N ASN A 215 14.08 -0.57 12.45
CA ASN A 215 15.24 0.08 13.07
C ASN A 215 15.02 0.37 14.56
N ASN A 216 13.82 0.81 14.93
CA ASN A 216 13.45 1.08 16.32
C ASN A 216 13.45 -0.21 17.15
N GLN A 217 12.87 -1.29 16.62
CA GLN A 217 12.90 -2.59 17.29
C GLN A 217 14.34 -3.13 17.47
N TYR A 218 15.16 -3.05 16.42
CA TYR A 218 16.56 -3.46 16.45
C TYR A 218 17.34 -2.66 17.50
N ASN A 219 17.23 -1.33 17.45
CA ASN A 219 17.90 -0.45 18.40
C ASN A 219 17.44 -0.70 19.83
N LYS A 220 16.14 -0.92 20.07
CA LYS A 220 15.59 -1.25 21.41
C LYS A 220 16.24 -2.49 22.00
N LYS A 221 16.48 -3.54 21.20
CA LYS A 221 17.18 -4.76 21.65
C LYS A 221 18.64 -4.47 22.01
N ILE A 222 19.34 -3.65 21.22
CA ILE A 222 20.72 -3.24 21.51
C ILE A 222 20.81 -2.45 22.82
N PHE A 223 19.97 -1.43 22.99
CA PHE A 223 19.97 -0.61 24.20
C PHE A 223 19.67 -1.45 25.45
N ALA A 224 18.67 -2.34 25.36
CA ALA A 224 18.35 -3.27 26.44
C ALA A 224 19.55 -4.17 26.81
N SER A 225 20.29 -4.68 25.82
CA SER A 225 21.51 -5.49 26.07
C SER A 225 22.64 -4.73 26.77
N ARG A 226 22.60 -3.39 26.74
CA ARG A 226 23.59 -2.50 27.37
C ARG A 226 23.10 -1.91 28.70
N GLY A 227 21.87 -2.23 29.12
CA GLY A 227 21.23 -1.59 30.27
C GLY A 227 20.88 -0.11 30.04
N GLU A 228 20.84 0.34 28.77
CA GLU A 228 20.53 1.72 28.40
C GLU A 228 19.04 1.88 28.07
N VAL A 229 18.45 3.01 28.46
CA VAL A 229 17.07 3.38 28.06
C VAL A 229 17.15 4.46 26.98
N LYS A 230 16.46 4.24 25.86
CA LYS A 230 16.43 5.19 24.74
C LYS A 230 15.60 6.42 25.13
N PHE A 231 16.22 7.60 25.22
CA PHE A 231 15.48 8.85 25.06
C PHE A 231 15.10 8.97 23.59
N GLU A 232 13.80 8.99 23.28
CA GLU A 232 13.37 9.25 21.92
C GLU A 232 13.75 10.67 21.54
N GLN A 233 14.78 10.81 20.70
CA GLN A 233 15.10 12.05 20.02
C GLN A 233 14.07 12.27 18.90
N PHE A 234 12.80 12.37 19.28
CA PHE A 234 11.78 12.94 18.39
C PHE A 234 12.14 14.42 18.27
N CYS A 235 12.55 14.83 17.07
CA CYS A 235 12.68 16.23 16.70
C CYS A 235 13.87 17.01 17.32
N SER A 236 15.12 16.58 17.11
CA SER A 236 16.18 17.58 16.88
C SER A 236 16.12 18.00 15.41
N LEU A 237 15.11 18.82 15.10
CA LEU A 237 15.21 19.74 13.97
C LEU A 237 16.53 20.48 14.11
N SER A 238 17.46 20.23 13.18
CA SER A 238 18.57 21.14 12.91
C SER A 238 18.03 22.42 12.25
N THR A 239 17.07 23.08 12.90
CA THR A 239 16.70 24.47 12.65
C THR A 239 17.60 25.34 13.51
N THR A 240 18.88 25.33 13.17
CA THR A 240 19.80 26.43 13.46
C THR A 240 20.69 26.57 12.23
N VAL A 241 20.16 27.24 11.21
CA VAL A 241 20.99 28.03 10.30
C VAL A 241 20.60 29.49 10.59
N PRO A 242 21.58 30.37 10.87
CA PRO A 242 21.34 31.78 11.18
C PRO A 242 20.67 32.54 10.03
#